data_AF-A0AAD5P8F6-F1
#
_entry.id   AF-A0AAD5P8F6-F1
#
_cell.length_a   1.000
_cell.length_b   1.000
_cell.length_c   1.000
_cell.angle_alpha   90.00
_cell.angle_beta   90.00
_cell.angle_gamma   90.00
#
_symmetry.space_group_name_H-M   'P 1'
#
loop_
_entity.id
_entity.type
_entity.pdbx_description
1 polymer ?
#
loop_
_entity_poly.entity_id
_entity_poly.type
_entity_poly.pdbx_seq_one_letter_code
_entity_poly.pdbx_strand_id
1 'polypeptide(L)'
;MAEEEEKPKVNRHNLTTAQQTQKQLEKLFKKIDKPIAIPQSRKEKSVKAPKDFVRNVPGSSAGAGSGDFHVYRAHRRREYARIKEMDDAERRFRNKKSRNMRTKLHN
;
A
#
# COMPACT_ATOMS: atom_id res chain seq x y z
N MET A 1 -11.55 4.87 -49.67
CA MET A 1 -12.57 5.85 -49.25
C MET A 1 -13.16 5.30 -47.97
N ALA A 2 -12.53 5.58 -46.82
CA ALA A 2 -12.98 5.07 -45.52
C ALA A 2 -13.93 6.12 -44.95
N GLU A 3 -15.19 5.75 -44.77
CA GLU A 3 -16.22 6.61 -44.21
C GLU A 3 -15.83 6.99 -42.78
N GLU A 4 -15.61 8.29 -42.55
CA GLU A 4 -15.40 8.82 -41.22
C GLU A 4 -16.78 8.97 -40.57
N GLU A 5 -17.22 7.93 -39.84
CA GLU A 5 -18.45 8.01 -39.07
C GLU A 5 -18.32 9.11 -38.01
N GLU A 6 -19.17 10.14 -38.13
CA GLU A 6 -19.21 11.28 -37.22
C GLU A 6 -19.73 10.81 -35.84
N LYS A 7 -18.81 10.50 -34.92
CA LYS A 7 -19.18 10.01 -33.59
C LYS A 7 -19.96 11.09 -32.83
N PRO A 8 -21.11 10.75 -32.21
CA PRO A 8 -21.93 11.71 -31.47
C PRO A 8 -21.10 12.37 -30.36
N LYS A 9 -21.26 13.69 -30.18
CA LYS A 9 -20.56 14.47 -29.16
C LYS A 9 -21.01 14.04 -27.76
N VAL A 10 -20.31 13.05 -27.19
CA VAL A 10 -20.61 12.52 -25.86
C VAL A 10 -20.19 13.52 -24.79
N ASN A 11 -21.10 13.83 -23.88
CA ASN A 11 -20.87 14.79 -22.81
C ASN A 11 -19.82 14.25 -21.84
N ARG A 12 -18.59 14.78 -21.89
CA ARG A 12 -17.38 14.19 -21.27
C ARG A 12 -17.46 14.03 -19.75
N HIS A 13 -18.41 14.72 -19.12
CA HIS A 13 -18.54 14.81 -17.66
C HIS A 13 -19.57 13.83 -17.08
N ASN A 14 -20.51 13.30 -17.88
CA ASN A 14 -21.59 12.42 -17.42
C ASN A 14 -21.64 11.13 -18.26
N LEU A 15 -20.57 10.33 -18.23
CA LEU A 15 -20.52 9.04 -18.93
C LEU A 15 -21.17 7.93 -18.10
N THR A 16 -22.04 7.14 -18.73
CA THR A 16 -22.53 5.87 -18.20
C THR A 16 -21.36 4.90 -17.97
N THR A 17 -21.50 3.96 -17.04
CA THR A 17 -20.49 2.92 -16.75
C THR A 17 -19.98 2.21 -18.02
N ALA A 18 -20.89 1.84 -18.93
CA ALA A 18 -20.55 1.23 -20.21
C ALA A 18 -19.71 2.15 -21.14
N GLN A 19 -19.97 3.46 -21.14
CA GLN A 19 -19.19 4.41 -21.93
C GLN A 19 -17.79 4.61 -21.34
N GLN A 20 -17.66 4.56 -20.01
CA GLN A 20 -16.35 4.66 -19.33
C GLN A 20 -15.47 3.46 -19.65
N THR A 21 -16.02 2.25 -19.62
CA THR A 21 -15.30 1.02 -19.97
C THR A 21 -14.91 1.01 -21.46
N GLN A 22 -15.83 1.40 -22.36
CA GLN A 22 -15.53 1.53 -23.79
C GLN A 22 -14.35 2.48 -24.03
N LYS A 23 -14.35 3.66 -23.41
CA LYS A 23 -13.25 4.63 -23.52
C LYS A 23 -11.91 4.08 -22.99
N GLN A 24 -11.94 3.32 -21.90
CA GLN A 24 -10.74 2.66 -21.37
C GLN A 24 -10.22 1.61 -22.35
N LEU A 25 -11.10 0.78 -22.92
CA LEU A 25 -10.76 -0.23 -23.93
C LEU A 25 -10.18 0.40 -25.20
N GLU A 26 -10.81 1.45 -25.75
CA GLU A 26 -10.30 2.18 -26.91
C GLU A 26 -8.87 2.72 -26.66
N LYS A 27 -8.58 3.16 -25.43
CA LYS A 27 -7.24 3.62 -25.05
C LYS A 27 -6.22 2.49 -25.01
N LEU A 28 -6.61 1.29 -24.58
CA LEU A 28 -5.74 0.10 -24.57
C LEU A 28 -5.49 -0.41 -26.00
N PHE A 29 -6.52 -0.47 -26.84
CA PHE A 29 -6.40 -0.93 -28.23
C PHE A 29 -5.53 -0.02 -29.12
N LYS A 30 -5.37 1.26 -28.78
CA LYS A 30 -4.45 2.16 -29.49
C LYS A 30 -2.97 1.76 -29.36
N LYS A 31 -2.59 0.97 -28.35
CA LYS A 31 -1.20 0.58 -28.08
C LYS A 31 -1.12 -0.87 -27.60
N ILE A 32 -1.46 -1.80 -28.50
CA ILE A 32 -1.50 -3.24 -28.20
C ILE A 32 -0.10 -3.80 -27.90
N ASP A 33 0.94 -3.31 -28.57
CA ASP A 33 2.31 -3.85 -28.44
C ASP A 33 2.98 -3.49 -27.10
N LYS A 34 2.39 -2.57 -26.31
CA LYS A 34 2.98 -2.13 -25.05
C LYS A 34 2.47 -3.02 -23.89
N PRO A 35 3.35 -3.72 -23.16
CA PRO A 35 2.93 -4.48 -21.99
C PRO A 35 2.37 -3.54 -20.92
N ILE A 36 1.21 -3.89 -20.37
CA ILE A 36 0.54 -3.13 -19.32
C ILE A 36 0.94 -3.71 -17.97
N ALA A 37 1.44 -2.84 -17.07
CA ALA A 37 1.73 -3.24 -15.70
C ALA A 37 0.43 -3.34 -14.89
N ILE A 38 0.01 -4.57 -14.59
CA ILE A 38 -1.10 -4.81 -13.67
C ILE A 38 -0.59 -4.51 -12.26
N PRO A 39 -1.27 -3.65 -11.48
CA PRO A 39 -0.86 -3.37 -10.12
C PRO A 39 -0.93 -4.66 -9.30
N GLN A 40 0.21 -5.04 -8.73
CA GLN A 40 0.28 -6.13 -7.78
C GLN A 40 -0.51 -5.75 -6.51
N SER A 41 -0.96 -6.76 -5.77
CA SER A 41 -1.62 -6.52 -4.48
C SER A 41 -0.76 -5.62 -3.59
N ARG A 42 -1.40 -4.65 -2.93
CA ARG A 42 -0.69 -3.73 -2.04
C ARG A 42 -0.05 -4.55 -0.93
N LYS A 43 1.28 -4.45 -0.81
CA LYS A 43 2.01 -5.06 0.31
C LYS A 43 1.47 -4.49 1.62
N GLU A 44 1.31 -5.35 2.61
CA GLU A 44 0.93 -4.90 3.95
C GLU A 44 2.01 -3.94 4.48
N LYS A 45 1.56 -2.88 5.15
CA LYS A 45 2.47 -1.91 5.76
C LYS A 45 3.16 -2.61 6.92
N SER A 46 4.48 -2.79 6.84
CA SER A 46 5.28 -3.34 7.93
C SER A 46 6.34 -2.37 8.43
N VAL A 47 6.62 -2.43 9.74
CA VAL A 47 7.74 -1.71 10.34
C VAL A 47 9.05 -2.29 9.81
N LYS A 48 9.93 -1.41 9.34
CA LYS A 48 11.25 -1.80 8.84
C LYS A 48 12.05 -2.48 9.95
N ALA A 49 12.65 -3.62 9.61
CA ALA A 49 13.54 -4.36 10.50
C ALA A 49 14.66 -3.45 11.06
N PRO A 50 15.10 -3.68 12.32
CA PRO A 50 16.26 -2.98 12.87
C PRO A 50 17.52 -3.28 12.04
N LYS A 51 18.51 -2.39 12.11
CA LYS A 51 19.81 -2.64 11.48
C LYS A 51 20.61 -3.60 12.36
N ASP A 52 21.30 -4.55 11.74
CA ASP A 52 22.13 -5.53 12.47
C ASP A 52 23.30 -4.88 13.21
N PHE A 53 23.93 -3.88 12.59
CA PHE A 53 25.07 -3.18 13.16
C PHE A 53 24.90 -1.66 13.10
N VAL A 54 25.12 -1.01 14.24
CA VAL A 54 25.24 0.44 14.34
C VAL A 54 26.71 0.79 14.50
N ARG A 55 27.30 1.45 13.49
CA ARG A 55 28.73 1.73 13.44
C ARG A 55 29.17 2.92 14.28
N ASN A 56 28.24 3.77 14.71
CA ASN A 56 28.50 5.09 15.27
C ASN A 56 28.00 5.20 16.71
N VAL A 57 28.22 4.17 17.54
CA VAL A 57 27.78 4.16 18.93
C VAL A 57 28.82 4.89 19.80
N PRO A 58 28.47 5.97 20.51
CA PRO A 58 29.37 6.62 21.45
C PRO A 58 29.65 5.68 22.64
N GLY A 59 30.80 5.85 23.29
CA GLY A 59 31.19 5.01 24.44
C GLY A 59 30.15 5.04 25.57
N SER A 60 30.04 3.97 26.35
CA SER A 60 29.01 3.83 27.39
C SER A 60 29.07 4.88 28.49
N SER A 61 30.24 5.45 28.72
CA SER A 61 30.50 6.54 29.69
C SER A 61 30.60 7.92 29.03
N ALA A 62 30.33 8.03 27.72
CA ALA A 62 30.28 9.32 27.05
C ALA A 62 29.05 10.13 27.52
N GLY A 63 29.22 11.44 27.67
CA GLY A 63 28.12 12.35 28.03
C GLY A 63 27.07 12.49 26.91
N ALA A 64 25.94 13.12 27.24
CA ALA A 64 24.88 13.37 26.28
C ALA A 64 25.34 14.38 25.20
N GLY A 65 25.37 13.94 23.94
CA GLY A 65 25.61 14.78 22.78
C GLY A 65 24.35 15.56 22.34
N SER A 66 24.54 16.65 21.60
CA SER A 66 23.44 17.45 21.05
C SER A 66 22.51 16.67 20.10
N GLY A 67 23.01 15.59 19.49
CA GLY A 67 22.24 14.71 18.61
C GLY A 67 21.47 13.59 19.31
N ASP A 68 21.80 13.28 20.57
CA ASP A 68 21.27 12.09 21.26
C ASP A 68 19.77 12.17 21.47
N PHE A 69 19.26 13.39 21.72
CA PHE A 69 17.83 13.64 21.79
C PHE A 69 17.11 13.24 20.51
N HIS A 70 17.67 13.59 19.35
CA HIS A 70 17.06 13.25 18.07
C HIS A 70 17.14 11.75 17.75
N VAL A 71 18.23 11.08 18.15
CA VAL A 71 18.37 9.63 18.06
C VAL A 71 17.30 8.93 18.89
N TYR A 72 17.17 9.29 20.17
CA TYR A 72 16.12 8.74 21.04
C TYR A 72 14.71 8.98 20.49
N ARG A 73 14.42 10.22 20.06
CA ARG A 73 13.12 10.59 19.48
C ARG A 73 12.78 9.74 18.25
N ALA A 74 13.76 9.47 17.38
CA ALA A 74 13.56 8.61 16.21
C ALA A 74 13.36 7.15 16.61
N HIS A 75 14.15 6.63 17.55
CA HIS A 75 14.03 5.26 18.06
C HIS A 75 12.69 5.02 18.74
N ARG A 76 12.24 5.94 19.59
CA ARG A 76 10.94 5.88 20.27
C ARG A 76 9.77 5.84 19.29
N ARG A 77 9.79 6.67 18.24
CA ARG A 77 8.76 6.63 17.19
C ARG A 77 8.73 5.31 16.44
N ARG A 78 9.91 4.78 16.08
CA ARG A 78 10.01 3.48 15.42
C ARG A 78 9.44 2.38 16.30
N GLU A 79 9.78 2.40 17.59
CA GLU A 79 9.34 1.38 18.53
C GLU A 79 7.83 1.45 18.81
N TYR A 80 7.26 2.63 18.94
CA TYR A 80 5.81 2.79 19.06
C TYR A 80 5.05 2.32 17.83
N ALA A 81 5.59 2.57 16.63
CA ALA A 81 4.99 2.03 15.41
C ALA A 81 5.06 0.50 15.39
N ARG A 82 6.17 -0.09 15.86
CA ARG A 82 6.37 -1.54 15.94
C ARG A 82 5.38 -2.20 16.89
N ILE A 83 5.27 -1.69 18.11
CA ILE A 83 4.34 -2.21 19.13
C ILE A 83 2.90 -2.10 18.62
N LYS A 84 2.52 -0.95 18.07
CA LYS A 84 1.18 -0.75 17.51
C LYS A 84 0.84 -1.74 16.40
N GLU A 85 1.79 -2.01 15.50
CA GLU A 85 1.59 -2.99 14.43
C GLU A 85 1.42 -4.42 14.98
N MET A 86 2.20 -4.80 15.98
CA MET A 86 2.06 -6.09 16.64
C MET A 86 0.69 -6.26 17.30
N ASP A 87 0.23 -5.25 18.05
CA ASP A 87 -1.09 -5.26 18.69
C ASP A 87 -2.23 -5.33 17.65
N ASP A 88 -2.11 -4.57 16.56
CA ASP A 88 -3.09 -4.60 15.46
C ASP A 88 -3.08 -5.94 14.73
N ALA A 89 -1.91 -6.55 14.52
CA ALA A 89 -1.75 -7.86 13.89
C ALA A 89 -2.39 -8.97 14.75
N GLU A 90 -2.16 -8.95 16.06
CA GLU A 90 -2.77 -9.89 17.01
C GLU A 90 -4.30 -9.78 16.98
N ARG A 91 -4.82 -8.54 17.03
CA ARG A 91 -6.27 -8.28 16.93
C ARG A 91 -6.86 -8.83 15.63
N ARG A 92 -6.21 -8.57 14.49
CA ARG A 92 -6.66 -9.07 13.17
C ARG A 92 -6.62 -10.58 13.11
N PHE A 93 -5.57 -11.21 13.64
CA PHE A 93 -5.42 -12.65 13.70
C PHE A 93 -6.55 -13.29 14.51
N ARG A 94 -6.82 -12.77 15.72
CA ARG A 94 -7.94 -13.23 16.57
C ARG A 94 -9.28 -13.12 15.85
N ASN A 95 -9.56 -11.96 15.26
CA ASN A 95 -10.81 -11.72 14.54
C ASN A 95 -10.97 -12.67 13.33
N LYS A 96 -9.90 -12.87 12.56
CA LYS A 96 -9.89 -13.81 11.42
C LYS A 96 -10.13 -15.24 11.89
N LYS A 97 -9.48 -15.67 12.98
CA LYS A 97 -9.71 -16.98 13.59
C LYS A 97 -11.18 -17.16 13.99
N SER A 98 -11.76 -16.18 14.69
CA SER A 98 -13.18 -16.22 15.08
C SER A 98 -14.11 -16.30 13.87
N ARG A 99 -13.87 -15.50 12.82
CA ARG A 99 -14.65 -15.53 11.57
C ARG A 99 -14.56 -16.89 10.89
N ASN A 100 -13.36 -17.44 10.76
CA ASN A 100 -13.13 -18.74 10.13
C ASN A 100 -13.79 -19.89 10.91
N MET A 101 -13.76 -19.85 12.25
CA MET A 101 -14.47 -20.83 13.07
C MET A 101 -15.98 -20.72 12.86
N ARG A 102 -16.52 -19.49 12.83
CA ARG A 102 -17.94 -19.26 12.55
C ARG A 102 -18.32 -19.81 11.18
N THR A 103 -17.58 -19.53 10.11
CA THR A 103 -17.90 -20.03 8.76
C THR A 103 -17.85 -21.55 8.68
N LYS A 104 -16.93 -22.21 9.40
CA LYS A 104 -16.86 -23.68 9.44
C LYS A 104 -18.04 -24.33 10.15
N LEU A 105 -18.66 -23.64 11.11
CA LEU A 105 -19.85 -24.13 11.82
C LEU A 105 -21.15 -23.95 11.01
N HIS A 106 -21.15 -23.11 9.97
CA HIS A 106 -22.35 -22.79 9.17
C HIS A 106 -22.35 -23.47 7.79
N ASN A 107 -21.44 -24.41 7.55
CA ASN A 107 -21.39 -25.26 6.36
C ASN A 107 -21.77 -26.69 6.72
#